data_AF-A0A4R2GJL0-F1
#
_entry.id   AF-A0A4R2GJL0-F1
#
_cell.length_a   1.000
_cell.length_b   1.000
_cell.length_c   1.000
_cell.angle_alpha   90.00
_cell.angle_beta   90.00
_cell.angle_gamma   90.00
#
_symmetry.space_group_name_H-M   'P 1'
#
loop_
_entity.id
_entity.type
_entity.pdbx_description
1 polymer ?
#
loop_
_entity_poly.entity_id
_entity_poly.type
_entity_poly.pdbx_seq_one_letter_code
_entity_poly.pdbx_strand_id
1 'polypeptide(L)'
;MNIKKSSIVLSIAFIAMISSCESDLEIDMDEGGGRLTLFSFLIPDSVFTVHLSKSVNHSSVDFFERVYDGYVTVVKNNVVVDSFAYPYRDLWAQRPGITIKPGDHFELRAGDASGNMVSGFTVVPEVVSISRIDTTRSTIMDPANPGFSYIQCEIVFSDPESVDNYYQLVVLKDLWTTTGNELLHEQRRISFLKDDPIFYIRDQEGSLLGGIDFRGTFSDYLINGKEYKLSIRLPASYATPPESGQKRKITFMLLNQTRDYFNYLRSRVVAEYNYDLPIVDPIKIYSNVEDGLGIIGGISVGTDSLVFIGSGYD
;
A
#
# COMPACT_ATOMS: atom_id res chain seq x y z
N MET A 1 -6.99 54.41 55.33
CA MET A 1 -8.19 54.21 54.48
C MET A 1 -7.88 53.48 53.15
N ASN A 2 -6.81 52.67 53.06
CA ASN A 2 -6.39 52.02 51.79
C ASN A 2 -6.45 50.47 51.81
N ILE A 3 -6.58 49.83 52.98
CA ILE A 3 -6.57 48.36 53.08
C ILE A 3 -7.93 47.76 52.66
N LYS A 4 -9.05 48.42 52.99
CA LYS A 4 -10.40 47.95 52.60
C LYS A 4 -10.67 48.05 51.09
N LYS A 5 -10.11 49.05 50.40
CA LYS A 5 -10.23 49.17 48.93
C LYS A 5 -9.40 48.12 48.19
N SER A 6 -8.20 47.79 48.70
CA SER A 6 -7.35 46.74 48.13
C SER A 6 -8.00 45.35 48.22
N SER A 7 -8.64 45.04 49.36
CA SER A 7 -9.34 43.76 49.54
C SER A 7 -10.54 43.58 48.61
N ILE A 8 -11.27 44.66 48.30
CA ILE A 8 -12.44 44.60 47.40
C ILE A 8 -11.99 44.43 45.95
N VAL A 9 -10.91 45.11 45.53
CA VAL A 9 -10.33 44.95 44.19
C VAL A 9 -9.78 43.53 44.00
N LEU A 10 -9.15 42.95 45.02
CA LEU A 10 -8.65 41.58 44.98
C LEU A 10 -9.78 40.55 44.89
N SER A 11 -10.89 40.76 45.60
CA SER A 11 -12.07 39.89 45.51
C SER A 11 -12.77 39.99 44.14
N ILE A 12 -12.84 41.19 43.55
CA ILE A 12 -13.43 41.38 42.20
C ILE A 12 -12.52 40.74 41.12
N ALA A 13 -11.20 40.85 41.27
CA ALA A 13 -10.25 40.18 40.37
C ALA A 13 -10.31 38.65 40.50
N PHE A 14 -10.53 38.12 41.70
CA PHE A 14 -10.69 36.68 41.92
C PHE A 14 -12.01 36.14 41.33
N ILE A 15 -13.10 36.90 41.40
CA ILE A 15 -14.39 36.54 40.79
C ILE A 15 -14.32 36.59 39.26
N ALA A 16 -13.52 37.49 38.68
CA ALA A 16 -13.31 37.54 37.23
C ALA A 16 -12.50 36.35 36.69
N MET A 17 -11.63 35.72 37.50
CA MET A 17 -10.87 34.54 37.07
C MET A 17 -11.68 33.23 37.05
N ILE A 18 -12.83 33.17 37.73
CA ILE A 18 -13.72 31.99 37.74
C ILE A 18 -14.84 32.05 36.70
N SER A 19 -14.95 33.13 35.93
CA SER A 19 -15.78 33.18 34.71
C SER A 19 -14.94 32.84 33.49
N SER A 20 -14.39 31.63 33.45
CA SER A 20 -14.03 31.00 32.18
C SER A 20 -15.33 30.66 31.49
N CYS A 21 -15.76 31.47 30.53
CA CYS A 21 -16.80 31.06 29.59
C CYS A 21 -16.21 29.93 28.74
N GLU A 22 -16.32 28.70 29.22
CA GLU A 22 -16.16 27.53 28.36
C GLU A 22 -17.33 27.55 27.40
N SER A 23 -17.06 27.92 26.14
CA SER A 23 -17.96 27.60 25.07
C SER A 23 -17.80 26.11 24.82
N ASP A 24 -18.76 25.31 25.27
CA ASP A 24 -18.89 23.93 24.84
C ASP A 24 -19.10 23.95 23.33
N LEU A 25 -18.00 23.71 22.60
CA LEU A 25 -18.04 23.45 21.18
C LEU A 25 -18.63 22.04 21.05
N GLU A 26 -19.96 21.93 20.94
CA GLU A 26 -20.60 20.70 20.49
C GLU A 26 -20.11 20.45 19.06
N ILE A 27 -19.05 19.66 18.95
CA ILE A 27 -18.64 19.09 17.68
C ILE A 27 -19.71 18.05 17.36
N ASP A 28 -20.68 18.45 16.53
CA ASP A 28 -21.62 17.54 15.89
C ASP A 28 -20.81 16.67 14.92
N MET A 29 -20.25 15.59 15.45
CA MET A 29 -19.57 14.59 14.65
C MET A 29 -20.66 13.78 13.98
N ASP A 30 -20.88 14.03 12.67
CA ASP A 30 -21.71 13.17 11.82
C ASP A 30 -21.43 11.71 12.19
N GLU A 31 -22.48 10.94 12.51
CA GLU A 31 -22.38 9.51 12.80
C GLU A 31 -21.93 8.78 11.52
N GLY A 32 -20.64 8.86 11.21
CA GLY A 32 -20.05 8.21 10.05
C GLY A 32 -20.14 6.69 10.18
N GLY A 33 -20.34 5.98 9.08
CA GLY A 33 -20.52 4.52 9.09
C GLY A 33 -21.53 4.07 8.03
N GLY A 34 -21.75 2.77 7.93
CA GLY A 34 -22.79 2.15 7.11
C GLY A 34 -22.59 2.20 5.59
N ARG A 35 -21.53 2.84 5.07
CA ARG A 35 -21.28 2.95 3.63
C ARG A 35 -20.76 1.63 3.08
N LEU A 36 -21.36 1.13 2.01
CA LEU A 36 -20.86 -0.04 1.30
C LEU A 36 -19.41 0.20 0.84
N THR A 37 -18.58 -0.81 1.08
CA THR A 37 -17.15 -0.78 0.86
C THR A 37 -16.74 -1.99 0.03
N LEU A 38 -16.17 -1.74 -1.15
CA LEU A 38 -15.84 -2.76 -2.15
C LEU A 38 -14.35 -2.74 -2.46
N PHE A 39 -13.68 -3.87 -2.27
CA PHE A 39 -12.26 -4.03 -2.58
C PHE A 39 -12.05 -5.19 -3.54
N SER A 40 -11.21 -4.98 -4.56
CA SER A 40 -10.68 -6.05 -5.40
C SER A 40 -9.31 -5.67 -5.96
N PHE A 41 -8.38 -6.61 -5.92
CA PHE A 41 -7.02 -6.45 -6.44
C PHE A 41 -6.79 -7.50 -7.53
N LEU A 42 -6.84 -7.07 -8.77
CA LEU A 42 -6.78 -7.93 -9.94
C LEU A 42 -5.32 -8.13 -10.36
N ILE A 43 -4.85 -9.36 -10.22
CA ILE A 43 -3.49 -9.75 -10.56
C ILE A 43 -3.57 -10.86 -11.61
N PRO A 44 -2.93 -10.73 -12.78
CA PRO A 44 -2.84 -11.82 -13.74
C PRO A 44 -2.35 -13.11 -13.09
N ASP A 45 -2.86 -14.25 -13.57
CA ASP A 45 -2.52 -15.59 -13.09
C ASP A 45 -2.78 -15.84 -11.58
N SER A 46 -3.52 -14.93 -10.92
CA SER A 46 -4.00 -15.10 -9.54
C SER A 46 -5.50 -15.38 -9.52
N VAL A 47 -5.97 -15.94 -8.40
CA VAL A 47 -7.40 -16.16 -8.18
C VAL A 47 -8.09 -14.81 -8.02
N PHE A 48 -9.19 -14.60 -8.76
CA PHE A 48 -10.04 -13.42 -8.56
C PHE A 48 -10.56 -13.40 -7.12
N THR A 49 -10.41 -12.25 -6.46
CA THR A 49 -10.92 -12.03 -5.10
C THR A 49 -11.65 -10.70 -5.00
N VAL A 50 -12.71 -10.69 -4.19
CA VAL A 50 -13.49 -9.47 -3.90
C VAL A 50 -13.93 -9.49 -2.44
N HIS A 51 -13.90 -8.32 -1.82
CA HIS A 51 -14.39 -8.08 -0.46
C HIS A 51 -15.51 -7.05 -0.50
N LEU A 52 -16.59 -7.33 0.24
CA LEU A 52 -17.73 -6.44 0.42
C LEU A 52 -18.03 -6.32 1.92
N SER A 53 -18.09 -5.08 2.41
CA SER A 53 -18.41 -4.74 3.81
C SER A 53 -19.15 -3.40 3.88
N LYS A 54 -19.47 -2.97 5.10
CA LYS A 54 -19.88 -1.61 5.44
C LYS A 54 -18.82 -0.94 6.30
N SER A 55 -18.57 0.35 6.04
CA SER A 55 -17.68 1.16 6.86
C SER A 55 -18.27 1.32 8.26
N VAL A 56 -17.41 1.55 9.24
CA VAL A 56 -17.80 1.79 10.63
C VAL A 56 -17.47 3.20 11.05
N ASN A 57 -18.08 3.65 12.14
CA ASN A 57 -17.71 4.89 12.78
C ASN A 57 -16.28 4.82 13.33
N HIS A 58 -15.58 5.95 13.35
CA HIS A 58 -14.23 6.05 13.92
C HIS A 58 -14.14 5.64 15.40
N SER A 59 -15.24 5.73 16.15
CA SER A 59 -15.35 5.29 17.55
C SER A 59 -15.70 3.80 17.71
N SER A 60 -15.91 3.08 16.60
CA SER A 60 -16.20 1.65 16.64
C SER A 60 -14.98 0.84 17.05
N VAL A 61 -15.22 -0.25 17.79
CA VAL A 61 -14.20 -1.27 18.09
C VAL A 61 -14.06 -2.30 16.97
N ASP A 62 -15.04 -2.37 16.07
CA ASP A 62 -14.99 -3.20 14.88
C ASP A 62 -14.19 -2.50 13.79
N PHE A 63 -13.54 -3.28 12.92
CA PHE A 63 -12.84 -2.74 11.74
C PHE A 63 -13.79 -2.49 10.56
N PHE A 64 -14.90 -3.23 10.48
CA PHE A 64 -15.92 -3.14 9.44
C PHE A 64 -17.20 -3.87 9.88
N GLU A 65 -18.31 -3.54 9.23
CA GLU A 65 -19.59 -4.24 9.37
C GLU A 65 -19.83 -5.22 8.21
N ARG A 66 -20.48 -6.36 8.50
CA ARG A 66 -20.78 -7.37 7.48
C ARG A 66 -22.03 -7.02 6.69
N VAL A 67 -22.04 -7.35 5.40
CA VAL A 67 -23.23 -7.29 4.54
C VAL A 67 -23.85 -8.68 4.47
N TYR A 68 -24.90 -8.93 5.27
CA TYR A 68 -25.54 -10.25 5.39
C TYR A 68 -26.31 -10.68 4.13
N ASP A 69 -26.84 -9.71 3.42
CA ASP A 69 -27.72 -9.80 2.25
C ASP A 69 -27.05 -9.22 1.00
N GLY A 70 -25.71 -9.20 0.99
CA GLY A 70 -24.93 -8.60 -0.08
C GLY A 70 -24.92 -9.45 -1.35
N TYR A 71 -24.74 -8.82 -2.50
CA TYR A 71 -24.49 -9.48 -3.78
C TYR A 71 -23.39 -8.77 -4.56
N VAL A 72 -22.72 -9.50 -5.45
CA VAL A 72 -21.67 -8.98 -6.34
C VAL A 72 -21.92 -9.49 -7.75
N THR A 73 -21.81 -8.60 -8.73
CA THR A 73 -21.78 -8.88 -10.16
C THR A 73 -20.42 -8.52 -10.71
N VAL A 74 -19.81 -9.44 -11.45
CA VAL A 74 -18.50 -9.27 -12.10
C VAL A 74 -18.72 -9.15 -13.60
N VAL A 75 -18.38 -7.99 -14.16
CA VAL A 75 -18.38 -7.73 -15.59
C VAL A 75 -16.93 -7.71 -16.06
N LYS A 76 -16.63 -8.53 -17.07
CA LYS A 76 -15.32 -8.60 -17.71
C LYS A 76 -15.47 -8.34 -19.20
N ASN A 77 -14.73 -7.38 -19.74
CA ASN A 77 -14.77 -6.99 -21.16
C ASN A 77 -16.21 -6.79 -21.68
N ASN A 78 -17.01 -6.05 -20.89
CA ASN A 78 -18.43 -5.74 -21.14
C ASN A 78 -19.39 -6.95 -21.10
N VAL A 79 -18.96 -8.10 -20.59
CA VAL A 79 -19.78 -9.31 -20.42
C VAL A 79 -19.87 -9.67 -18.94
N VAL A 80 -21.07 -9.95 -18.45
CA VAL A 80 -21.24 -10.50 -17.09
C VAL A 80 -20.66 -11.91 -17.06
N VAL A 81 -19.60 -12.11 -16.29
CA VAL A 81 -18.91 -13.41 -16.16
C VAL A 81 -19.26 -14.13 -14.86
N ASP A 82 -19.75 -13.41 -13.86
CA ASP A 82 -20.24 -13.99 -12.61
C ASP A 82 -21.25 -13.05 -11.92
N SER A 83 -22.15 -13.63 -11.13
CA SER A 83 -23.12 -12.91 -10.30
C SER A 83 -23.55 -13.81 -9.13
N PHE A 84 -23.30 -13.37 -7.91
CA PHE A 84 -23.48 -14.21 -6.72
C PHE A 84 -23.89 -13.43 -5.47
N ALA A 85 -24.55 -14.12 -4.53
CA ALA A 85 -24.75 -13.63 -3.17
C ALA A 85 -23.40 -13.65 -2.41
N TYR A 86 -23.03 -12.53 -1.79
CA TYR A 86 -21.77 -12.38 -1.08
C TYR A 86 -21.76 -13.31 0.15
N PRO A 87 -20.73 -14.16 0.31
CA PRO A 87 -20.62 -15.03 1.47
C PRO A 87 -20.22 -14.20 2.70
N TYR A 88 -21.20 -13.64 3.42
CA TYR A 88 -20.98 -12.69 4.53
C TYR A 88 -20.07 -13.19 5.67
N ARG A 89 -19.83 -14.51 5.76
CA ARG A 89 -18.91 -15.12 6.73
C ARG A 89 -17.44 -14.98 6.30
N ASP A 90 -17.19 -14.90 5.00
CA ASP A 90 -15.86 -14.81 4.43
C ASP A 90 -15.43 -13.35 4.34
N LEU A 91 -14.18 -13.08 4.71
CA LEU A 91 -13.61 -11.76 4.49
C LEU A 91 -13.38 -11.51 3.00
N TRP A 92 -12.99 -12.52 2.23
CA TRP A 92 -12.76 -12.39 0.80
C TRP A 92 -13.45 -13.52 0.06
N ALA A 93 -14.34 -13.18 -0.87
CA ALA A 93 -14.93 -14.14 -1.78
C ALA A 93 -13.94 -14.45 -2.91
N GLN A 94 -13.65 -15.73 -3.12
CA GLN A 94 -12.75 -16.20 -4.18
C GLN A 94 -13.53 -16.78 -5.35
N ARG A 95 -13.11 -16.48 -6.59
CA ARG A 95 -13.71 -16.99 -7.83
C ARG A 95 -12.64 -17.57 -8.76
N PRO A 96 -12.20 -18.83 -8.53
CA PRO A 96 -11.16 -19.44 -9.35
C PRO A 96 -11.56 -19.63 -10.83
N GLY A 97 -12.86 -19.58 -11.16
CA GLY A 97 -13.36 -19.65 -12.53
C GLY A 97 -13.18 -18.37 -13.35
N ILE A 98 -12.80 -17.24 -12.71
CA ILE A 98 -12.60 -15.95 -13.39
C ILE A 98 -11.10 -15.78 -13.66
N THR A 99 -10.69 -15.97 -14.90
CA THR A 99 -9.31 -15.73 -15.33
C THR A 99 -9.05 -14.23 -15.48
N ILE A 100 -7.88 -13.77 -15.04
CA ILE A 100 -7.42 -12.37 -15.15
C ILE A 100 -6.22 -12.35 -16.09
N LYS A 101 -6.24 -11.45 -17.09
CA LYS A 101 -5.13 -11.23 -18.04
C LYS A 101 -4.82 -9.73 -18.15
N PRO A 102 -3.60 -9.36 -18.54
CA PRO A 102 -3.28 -7.99 -18.94
C PRO A 102 -4.25 -7.48 -20.01
N GLY A 103 -4.63 -6.20 -19.92
CA GLY A 103 -5.57 -5.55 -20.82
C GLY A 103 -7.05 -5.88 -20.55
N ASP A 104 -7.37 -6.81 -19.65
CA ASP A 104 -8.77 -7.09 -19.31
C ASP A 104 -9.41 -5.87 -18.62
N HIS A 105 -10.60 -5.51 -19.07
CA HIS A 105 -11.45 -4.52 -18.44
C HIS A 105 -12.39 -5.20 -17.45
N PHE A 106 -12.35 -4.77 -16.18
CA PHE A 106 -13.24 -5.25 -15.14
C PHE A 106 -14.11 -4.11 -14.63
N GLU A 107 -15.39 -4.40 -14.45
CA GLU A 107 -16.32 -3.58 -13.69
C GLU A 107 -16.97 -4.48 -12.65
N LEU A 108 -16.90 -4.07 -11.38
CA LEU A 108 -17.55 -4.77 -10.28
C LEU A 108 -18.72 -3.94 -9.79
N ARG A 109 -19.86 -4.57 -9.61
CA ARG A 109 -21.06 -3.98 -9.02
C ARG A 109 -21.43 -4.77 -7.79
N ALA A 110 -21.78 -4.11 -6.71
CA ALA A 110 -22.24 -4.77 -5.49
C ALA A 110 -23.38 -3.98 -4.86
N GLY A 111 -24.17 -4.64 -4.02
CA GLY A 111 -25.26 -4.00 -3.31
C GLY A 111 -25.80 -4.85 -2.16
N ASP A 112 -26.81 -4.34 -1.48
CA ASP A 112 -27.56 -5.03 -0.42
C ASP A 112 -29.08 -5.02 -0.72
N ALA A 113 -29.88 -5.71 0.10
CA ALA A 113 -31.34 -5.77 -0.10
C ALA A 113 -32.04 -4.47 0.34
N SER A 114 -31.33 -3.55 0.99
CA SER A 114 -31.83 -2.21 1.32
C SER A 114 -31.79 -1.25 0.12
N GLY A 115 -31.20 -1.69 -1.00
CA GLY A 115 -31.13 -0.93 -2.24
C GLY A 115 -29.86 -0.08 -2.36
N ASN A 116 -28.91 -0.20 -1.43
CA ASN A 116 -27.61 0.45 -1.59
C ASN A 116 -26.84 -0.27 -2.70
N MET A 117 -26.19 0.51 -3.57
CA MET A 117 -25.37 -0.01 -4.67
C MET A 117 -24.04 0.71 -4.70
N VAL A 118 -23.01 -0.01 -5.11
CA VAL A 118 -21.67 0.50 -5.34
C VAL A 118 -21.10 -0.12 -6.61
N SER A 119 -20.26 0.62 -7.30
CA SER A 119 -19.57 0.10 -8.46
C SER A 119 -18.21 0.71 -8.65
N GLY A 120 -17.35 0.05 -9.41
CA GLY A 120 -16.14 0.66 -9.91
C GLY A 120 -15.51 -0.20 -10.98
N PHE A 121 -14.50 0.34 -11.65
CA PHE A 121 -13.89 -0.28 -12.81
C PHE A 121 -12.37 -0.22 -12.73
N THR A 122 -11.71 -1.09 -13.49
CA THR A 122 -10.26 -1.04 -13.66
C THR A 122 -9.87 -1.73 -14.96
N VAL A 123 -8.69 -1.39 -15.47
CA VAL A 123 -8.07 -2.08 -16.61
C VAL A 123 -6.77 -2.69 -16.11
N VAL A 124 -6.63 -4.00 -16.25
CA VAL A 124 -5.43 -4.69 -15.77
C VAL A 124 -4.22 -4.21 -16.59
N PRO A 125 -3.18 -3.65 -15.96
CA PRO A 125 -2.05 -3.06 -16.68
C PRO A 125 -1.22 -4.14 -17.39
N GLU A 126 -0.44 -3.74 -18.39
CA GLU A 126 0.52 -4.64 -19.03
C GLU A 126 1.70 -4.97 -18.12
N VAL A 127 2.28 -6.16 -18.32
CA VAL A 127 3.46 -6.61 -17.57
C VAL A 127 4.71 -5.88 -18.10
N VAL A 128 5.42 -5.19 -17.21
CA VAL A 128 6.73 -4.61 -17.51
C VAL A 128 7.81 -5.54 -16.95
N SER A 129 8.55 -6.19 -17.85
CA SER A 129 9.55 -7.19 -17.48
C SER A 129 10.87 -6.54 -17.08
N ILE A 130 11.51 -7.10 -16.05
CA ILE A 130 12.89 -6.78 -15.71
C ILE A 130 13.79 -7.48 -16.73
N SER A 131 14.57 -6.70 -17.46
CA SER A 131 15.47 -7.20 -18.51
C SER A 131 16.81 -7.68 -17.96
N ARG A 132 17.30 -7.03 -16.89
CA ARG A 132 18.58 -7.35 -16.27
C ARG A 132 18.67 -6.81 -14.85
N ILE A 133 19.36 -7.54 -13.99
CA ILE A 133 19.85 -7.06 -12.70
C ILE A 133 21.38 -7.11 -12.69
N ASP A 134 22.03 -6.01 -12.27
CA ASP A 134 23.46 -5.94 -12.05
C ASP A 134 23.75 -5.50 -10.60
N THR A 135 24.85 -5.98 -10.01
CA THR A 135 25.25 -5.66 -8.64
C THR A 135 26.72 -5.31 -8.54
N THR A 136 27.04 -4.28 -7.76
CA THR A 136 28.44 -3.94 -7.49
C THR A 136 29.08 -4.94 -6.56
N ARG A 137 30.35 -5.29 -6.83
CA ARG A 137 31.15 -6.15 -5.94
C ARG A 137 31.66 -5.44 -4.69
N SER A 138 31.77 -4.12 -4.73
CA SER A 138 32.23 -3.30 -3.60
C SER A 138 31.09 -3.00 -2.63
N THR A 139 31.38 -3.03 -1.33
CA THR A 139 30.45 -2.59 -0.30
C THR A 139 30.65 -1.10 0.00
N ILE A 140 29.53 -0.41 0.21
CA ILE A 140 29.47 1.00 0.61
C ILE A 140 29.12 1.01 2.10
N MET A 141 30.02 1.49 2.95
CA MET A 141 29.75 1.62 4.39
C MET A 141 28.76 2.75 4.65
N ASP A 142 27.85 2.53 5.60
CA ASP A 142 26.99 3.59 6.12
C ASP A 142 27.82 4.53 7.01
N PRO A 143 27.99 5.82 6.66
CA PRO A 143 28.71 6.77 7.50
C PRO A 143 28.00 7.03 8.84
N ALA A 144 26.66 6.88 8.89
CA ALA A 144 25.86 7.14 10.08
C ALA A 144 25.79 5.94 11.03
N ASN A 145 25.93 4.71 10.51
CA ASN A 145 25.84 3.48 11.29
C ASN A 145 27.04 2.55 10.99
N PRO A 146 28.19 2.76 11.67
CA PRO A 146 29.37 1.92 11.51
C PRO A 146 29.06 0.45 11.84
N GLY A 147 28.91 -0.39 10.82
CA GLY A 147 28.47 -1.78 10.94
C GLY A 147 27.45 -2.19 9.88
N PHE A 148 26.76 -1.21 9.29
CA PHE A 148 25.93 -1.43 8.11
C PHE A 148 26.74 -1.13 6.86
N SER A 149 26.63 -2.02 5.88
CA SER A 149 27.18 -1.82 4.56
C SER A 149 26.17 -2.26 3.52
N TYR A 150 26.28 -1.67 2.34
CA TYR A 150 25.33 -1.83 1.26
C TYR A 150 26.05 -2.21 -0.02
N ILE A 151 25.36 -2.92 -0.90
CA ILE A 151 25.75 -3.08 -2.30
C ILE A 151 24.77 -2.29 -3.17
N GLN A 152 25.27 -1.69 -4.24
CA GLN A 152 24.43 -1.06 -5.24
C GLN A 152 23.89 -2.15 -6.19
N CYS A 153 22.60 -2.05 -6.50
CA CYS A 153 21.89 -2.92 -7.41
C CYS A 153 21.22 -2.06 -8.49
N GLU A 154 21.49 -2.37 -9.75
CA GLU A 154 20.90 -1.72 -10.91
C GLU A 154 19.88 -2.67 -11.56
N ILE A 155 18.63 -2.24 -11.61
CA ILE A 155 17.51 -2.99 -12.19
C ILE A 155 17.13 -2.32 -13.50
N VAL A 156 17.26 -3.04 -14.62
CA VAL A 156 17.05 -2.51 -15.96
C VAL A 156 15.70 -2.98 -16.50
N PHE A 157 14.86 -2.06 -16.93
CA PHE A 157 13.57 -2.34 -17.58
C PHE A 157 13.24 -1.27 -18.63
N SER A 158 12.31 -1.57 -19.52
CA SER A 158 11.84 -0.62 -20.55
C SER A 158 10.40 -0.20 -20.24
N ASP A 159 10.20 1.10 -20.08
CA ASP A 159 8.88 1.70 -19.89
C ASP A 159 8.13 1.78 -21.24
N PRO A 160 6.88 1.29 -21.34
CA PRO A 160 6.09 1.39 -22.56
C PRO A 160 5.74 2.84 -22.94
N GLU A 161 5.82 3.17 -24.23
CA GLU A 161 5.44 4.50 -24.72
C GLU A 161 3.92 4.77 -24.59
N SER A 162 3.55 6.06 -24.46
CA SER A 162 2.19 6.58 -24.65
C SER A 162 1.12 6.19 -23.60
N VAL A 163 1.51 5.57 -22.48
CA VAL A 163 0.63 5.29 -21.35
C VAL A 163 1.33 5.73 -20.07
N ASP A 164 0.64 6.47 -19.20
CA ASP A 164 1.18 6.80 -17.88
C ASP A 164 1.25 5.52 -17.03
N ASN A 165 2.46 5.07 -16.69
CA ASN A 165 2.69 3.90 -15.87
C ASN A 165 3.02 4.25 -14.42
N TYR A 166 2.53 3.40 -13.51
CA TYR A 166 2.72 3.55 -12.08
C TYR A 166 3.35 2.27 -11.55
N TYR A 167 4.49 2.41 -10.88
CA TYR A 167 5.31 1.28 -10.50
C TYR A 167 5.42 1.13 -8.99
N GLN A 168 5.72 -0.09 -8.54
CA GLN A 168 6.25 -0.38 -7.22
C GLN A 168 7.36 -1.42 -7.32
N LEU A 169 8.50 -1.12 -6.71
CA LEU A 169 9.55 -2.13 -6.52
C LEU A 169 9.36 -2.85 -5.18
N VAL A 170 9.24 -4.17 -5.23
CA VAL A 170 9.24 -5.06 -4.07
C VAL A 170 10.41 -6.03 -4.18
N VAL A 171 11.16 -6.21 -3.09
CA VAL A 171 12.28 -7.16 -3.02
C VAL A 171 11.97 -8.19 -1.95
N LEU A 172 12.05 -9.47 -2.30
CA LEU A 172 11.82 -10.60 -1.41
C LEU A 172 13.09 -11.44 -1.28
N LYS A 173 13.35 -11.96 -0.09
CA LYS A 173 14.33 -13.00 0.18
C LYS A 173 13.59 -14.30 0.44
N ASP A 174 13.93 -15.32 -0.33
CA ASP A 174 13.69 -16.72 0.05
C ASP A 174 15.00 -17.34 0.54
N LEU A 175 14.95 -18.05 1.66
CA LEU A 175 16.05 -18.83 2.21
C LEU A 175 15.57 -20.26 2.41
N TRP A 176 16.26 -21.20 1.78
CA TRP A 176 16.10 -22.63 2.00
C TRP A 176 17.29 -23.14 2.79
N THR A 177 17.04 -23.93 3.82
CA THR A 177 18.07 -24.52 4.68
C THR A 177 17.84 -26.02 4.78
N THR A 178 18.85 -26.80 4.38
CA THR A 178 18.86 -28.25 4.52
C THR A 178 19.42 -28.62 5.89
N THR A 179 18.61 -29.21 6.76
CA THR A 179 19.03 -29.68 8.09
C THR A 179 18.71 -31.17 8.22
N GLY A 180 19.72 -32.03 8.06
CA GLY A 180 19.53 -33.47 8.00
C GLY A 180 18.65 -33.86 6.80
N ASN A 181 17.44 -34.38 7.08
CA ASN A 181 16.47 -34.79 6.06
C ASN A 181 15.35 -33.75 5.81
N GLU A 182 15.37 -32.61 6.50
CA GLU A 182 14.33 -31.58 6.39
C GLU A 182 14.81 -30.38 5.56
N LEU A 183 13.91 -29.86 4.74
CA LEU A 183 14.09 -28.61 4.00
C LEU A 183 13.20 -27.53 4.62
N LEU A 184 13.81 -26.56 5.29
CA LEU A 184 13.13 -25.40 5.84
C LEU A 184 13.11 -24.28 4.81
N HIS A 185 11.97 -23.60 4.65
CA HIS A 185 11.80 -22.45 3.77
C HIS A 185 11.31 -21.24 4.55
N GLU A 186 12.02 -20.12 4.41
CA GLU A 186 11.64 -18.82 4.95
C GLU A 186 11.56 -17.80 3.82
N GLN A 187 10.45 -17.07 3.75
CA GLN A 187 10.30 -15.91 2.87
C GLN A 187 10.11 -14.63 3.69
N ARG A 188 10.84 -13.55 3.34
CA ARG A 188 10.69 -12.23 3.96
C ARG A 188 10.86 -11.10 2.96
N ARG A 189 10.16 -9.99 3.16
CA ARG A 189 10.40 -8.74 2.41
C ARG A 189 11.70 -8.09 2.87
N ILE A 190 12.47 -7.57 1.91
CA ILE A 190 13.71 -6.85 2.15
C ILE A 190 13.46 -5.35 2.03
N SER A 191 13.92 -4.60 3.04
CA SER A 191 14.03 -3.13 2.94
C SER A 191 15.31 -2.75 2.18
N PHE A 192 15.21 -1.72 1.37
CA PHE A 192 16.30 -1.18 0.55
C PHE A 192 16.29 0.35 0.59
N LEU A 193 17.45 0.96 0.35
CA LEU A 193 17.56 2.41 0.25
C LEU A 193 17.20 2.86 -1.16
N LYS A 194 16.42 3.94 -1.21
CA LYS A 194 15.77 4.49 -2.40
C LYS A 194 16.51 5.71 -2.92
N ASP A 195 17.81 5.56 -3.21
CA ASP A 195 18.67 6.70 -3.56
C ASP A 195 18.38 7.26 -4.96
N ASP A 196 17.61 6.53 -5.78
CA ASP A 196 17.24 6.97 -7.11
C ASP A 196 16.30 8.19 -7.08
N PRO A 197 16.59 9.26 -7.84
CA PRO A 197 15.74 10.44 -7.94
C PRO A 197 14.26 10.15 -8.24
N ILE A 198 13.96 9.04 -8.94
CA ILE A 198 12.61 8.68 -9.35
C ILE A 198 11.65 8.47 -8.16
N PHE A 199 12.18 8.08 -6.99
CA PHE A 199 11.36 7.91 -5.79
C PHE A 199 10.97 9.26 -5.17
N TYR A 200 11.80 10.30 -5.28
CA TYR A 200 11.61 11.54 -4.52
C TYR A 200 10.64 12.56 -5.17
N ILE A 201 10.48 12.51 -6.49
CA ILE A 201 9.91 13.64 -7.27
C ILE A 201 8.45 13.93 -6.95
N ARG A 202 7.71 12.96 -6.42
CA ARG A 202 6.31 13.16 -5.98
C ARG A 202 6.06 12.81 -4.52
N ASP A 203 7.10 12.45 -3.76
CA ASP A 203 6.99 12.23 -2.31
C ASP A 203 6.70 13.52 -1.54
N GLN A 204 6.83 14.67 -2.21
CA GLN A 204 6.47 16.00 -1.70
C GLN A 204 5.06 16.46 -2.10
N GLU A 205 4.32 15.70 -2.92
CA GLU A 205 2.94 16.04 -3.30
C GLU A 205 1.97 15.63 -2.17
N GLY A 206 1.86 16.47 -1.14
CA GLY A 206 0.73 16.42 -0.19
C GLY A 206 1.08 16.16 1.28
N SER A 207 2.33 15.90 1.62
CA SER A 207 2.76 15.80 3.02
C SER A 207 3.59 17.01 3.42
N LEU A 208 3.13 17.74 4.45
CA LEU A 208 3.93 18.76 5.15
C LEU A 208 5.18 18.15 5.82
N LEU A 209 5.20 16.82 5.96
CA LEU A 209 6.27 16.03 6.53
C LEU A 209 7.05 15.40 5.38
N GLY A 210 8.17 16.01 5.00
CA GLY A 210 9.11 15.37 4.08
C GLY A 210 9.59 14.03 4.64
N GLY A 211 9.91 13.07 3.76
CA GLY A 211 10.51 11.79 4.16
C GLY A 211 9.53 10.63 4.41
N ILE A 212 8.29 10.71 3.93
CA ILE A 212 7.39 9.55 3.89
C ILE A 212 7.93 8.51 2.89
N ASP A 213 8.11 7.28 3.35
CA ASP A 213 8.45 6.17 2.46
C ASP A 213 7.18 5.58 1.84
N PHE A 214 6.93 5.91 0.58
CA PHE A 214 5.80 5.36 -0.19
C PHE A 214 6.06 3.93 -0.68
N ARG A 215 6.77 3.12 0.10
CA ARG A 215 6.96 1.67 -0.05
C ARG A 215 7.52 1.26 -1.41
N GLY A 216 8.38 2.11 -1.98
CA GLY A 216 9.04 1.87 -3.28
C GLY A 216 8.15 2.13 -4.49
N THR A 217 7.08 2.92 -4.34
CA THR A 217 6.25 3.36 -5.46
C THR A 217 6.87 4.55 -6.20
N PHE A 218 6.67 4.61 -7.51
CA PHE A 218 7.09 5.73 -8.36
C PHE A 218 6.24 5.77 -9.64
N SER A 219 6.20 6.90 -10.33
CA SER A 219 5.57 7.03 -11.66
C SER A 219 6.63 7.07 -12.76
N ASP A 220 6.22 6.78 -13.98
CA ASP A 220 7.05 6.90 -15.19
C ASP A 220 7.38 8.34 -15.62
N TYR A 221 6.91 9.37 -14.93
CA TYR A 221 7.05 10.79 -15.32
C TYR A 221 8.44 11.20 -15.83
N LEU A 222 9.53 10.66 -15.27
CA LEU A 222 10.90 10.93 -15.74
C LEU A 222 11.40 10.00 -16.86
N ILE A 223 10.78 8.84 -17.00
CA ILE A 223 11.29 7.68 -17.75
C ILE A 223 10.36 7.24 -18.87
N ASN A 224 9.27 7.97 -19.12
CA ASN A 224 8.25 7.64 -20.12
C ASN A 224 8.88 7.25 -21.47
N GLY A 225 8.60 6.03 -21.92
CA GLY A 225 9.04 5.48 -23.19
C GLY A 225 10.54 5.15 -23.28
N LYS A 226 11.24 5.05 -22.15
CA LYS A 226 12.69 4.82 -22.13
C LYS A 226 13.05 3.54 -21.40
N GLU A 227 14.18 2.96 -21.81
CA GLU A 227 14.92 2.04 -20.95
C GLU A 227 15.45 2.81 -19.75
N TYR A 228 15.21 2.29 -18.55
CA TYR A 228 15.64 2.89 -17.31
C TYR A 228 16.49 1.92 -16.47
N LYS A 229 17.48 2.47 -15.78
CA LYS A 229 18.35 1.75 -14.85
C LYS A 229 18.06 2.25 -13.45
N LEU A 230 17.14 1.57 -12.77
CA LEU A 230 16.74 1.91 -11.42
C LEU A 230 17.85 1.49 -10.45
N SER A 231 18.40 2.45 -9.72
CA SER A 231 19.50 2.19 -8.77
C SER A 231 19.00 2.15 -7.34
N ILE A 232 19.20 1.02 -6.65
CA ILE A 232 18.91 0.87 -5.22
C ILE A 232 20.13 0.39 -4.44
N ARG A 233 20.12 0.57 -3.12
CA ARG A 233 21.11 -0.07 -2.23
C ARG A 233 20.46 -1.13 -1.35
N LEU A 234 21.01 -2.35 -1.42
CA LEU A 234 20.63 -3.48 -0.59
C LEU A 234 21.66 -3.69 0.53
N PRO A 235 21.26 -4.12 1.73
CA PRO A 235 22.24 -4.54 2.75
C PRO A 235 23.19 -5.60 2.19
N ALA A 236 24.49 -5.39 2.38
CA ALA A 236 25.54 -6.24 1.79
C ALA A 236 25.46 -7.70 2.24
N SER A 237 24.86 -7.96 3.41
CA SER A 237 24.58 -9.31 3.92
C SER A 237 23.72 -10.16 2.99
N TYR A 238 22.96 -9.55 2.07
CA TYR A 238 22.20 -10.31 1.08
C TYR A 238 23.05 -10.82 -0.09
N ALA A 239 24.18 -10.18 -0.37
CA ALA A 239 25.12 -10.56 -1.42
C ALA A 239 26.32 -11.38 -0.92
N THR A 240 26.40 -11.65 0.38
CA THR A 240 27.36 -12.63 0.90
C THR A 240 26.90 -14.05 0.57
N PRO A 241 27.83 -14.99 0.28
CA PRO A 241 27.49 -16.40 0.12
C PRO A 241 26.69 -16.89 1.34
N PRO A 242 25.60 -17.64 1.13
CA PRO A 242 24.86 -18.25 2.24
C PRO A 242 25.68 -19.37 2.87
N GLU A 243 25.27 -19.82 4.06
CA GLU A 243 26.01 -20.84 4.81
C GLU A 243 25.94 -22.22 4.11
N SER A 244 26.75 -23.17 4.57
CA SER A 244 26.72 -24.53 4.03
C SER A 244 25.32 -25.14 4.18
N GLY A 245 24.83 -25.80 3.14
CA GLY A 245 23.47 -26.36 3.12
C GLY A 245 22.35 -25.32 3.02
N GLN A 246 22.66 -24.07 2.64
CA GLN A 246 21.66 -23.03 2.38
C GLN A 246 21.62 -22.60 0.91
N LYS A 247 20.42 -22.26 0.43
CA LYS A 247 20.18 -21.56 -0.83
C LYS A 247 19.42 -20.29 -0.54
N ARG A 248 19.87 -19.18 -1.12
CA ARG A 248 19.20 -17.88 -1.01
C ARG A 248 18.79 -17.40 -2.38
N LYS A 249 17.54 -16.97 -2.53
CA LYS A 249 17.05 -16.27 -3.72
C LYS A 249 16.59 -14.87 -3.31
N ILE A 250 17.09 -13.86 -4.01
CA ILE A 250 16.63 -12.48 -3.90
C ILE A 250 15.79 -12.20 -5.14
N THR A 251 14.48 -12.10 -4.96
CA THR A 251 13.52 -11.85 -6.04
C THR A 251 13.17 -10.37 -6.08
N PHE A 252 13.36 -9.74 -7.23
CA PHE A 252 12.95 -8.37 -7.52
C PHE A 252 11.64 -8.44 -8.29
N MET A 253 10.63 -7.73 -7.79
CA MET A 253 9.31 -7.66 -8.40
C MET A 253 9.05 -6.21 -8.77
N LEU A 254 8.96 -5.94 -10.07
CA LEU A 254 8.51 -4.66 -10.60
C LEU A 254 7.00 -4.79 -10.87
N LEU A 255 6.21 -4.19 -9.98
CA LEU A 255 4.76 -4.17 -10.09
C LEU A 255 4.39 -2.97 -10.96
N ASN A 256 3.73 -3.19 -12.09
CA ASN A 256 3.01 -2.15 -12.82
C ASN A 256 1.56 -2.14 -12.32
N GLN A 257 1.08 -1.00 -11.85
CA GLN A 257 -0.21 -0.86 -11.18
C GLN A 257 -1.06 0.21 -11.86
N THR A 258 -2.38 0.06 -11.75
CA THR A 258 -3.31 1.12 -12.16
C THR A 258 -3.09 2.39 -11.35
N ARG A 259 -3.38 3.55 -11.97
CA ARG A 259 -3.35 4.87 -11.30
C ARG A 259 -4.15 4.86 -10.01
N ASP A 260 -5.32 4.23 -10.03
CA ASP A 260 -6.24 4.18 -8.89
C ASP A 260 -5.62 3.42 -7.72
N TYR A 261 -4.99 2.26 -7.97
CA TYR A 261 -4.28 1.51 -6.93
C TYR A 261 -3.05 2.27 -6.40
N PHE A 262 -2.30 2.94 -7.29
CA PHE A 262 -1.18 3.79 -6.91
C PHE A 262 -1.61 4.93 -5.96
N ASN A 263 -2.70 5.64 -6.30
CA ASN A 263 -3.25 6.72 -5.49
C ASN A 263 -3.81 6.21 -4.15
N TYR A 264 -4.51 5.07 -4.17
CA TYR A 264 -4.97 4.40 -2.95
C TYR A 264 -3.79 4.04 -2.03
N LEU A 265 -2.76 3.39 -2.55
CA LEU A 265 -1.59 2.98 -1.77
C LEU A 265 -0.90 4.20 -1.15
N ARG A 266 -0.68 5.27 -1.92
CA ARG A 266 -0.02 6.48 -1.43
C ARG A 266 -0.86 7.20 -0.37
N SER A 267 -2.15 7.45 -0.64
CA SER A 267 -3.04 8.12 0.33
C SER A 267 -3.18 7.32 1.63
N ARG A 268 -3.22 5.98 1.56
CA ARG A 268 -3.18 5.12 2.75
C ARG A 268 -1.88 5.25 3.53
N VAL A 269 -0.73 5.29 2.85
CA VAL A 269 0.56 5.51 3.52
C VAL A 269 0.57 6.86 4.25
N VAL A 270 0.10 7.94 3.61
CA VAL A 270 0.02 9.24 4.32
C VAL A 270 -0.92 9.16 5.53
N ALA A 271 -2.07 8.50 5.40
CA ALA A 271 -3.01 8.32 6.50
C ALA A 271 -2.38 7.52 7.67
N GLU A 272 -1.64 6.45 7.38
CA GLU A 272 -0.91 5.66 8.39
C GLU A 272 0.14 6.51 9.12
N TYR A 273 0.93 7.30 8.40
CA TYR A 273 1.94 8.20 9.00
C TYR A 273 1.34 9.27 9.89
N ASN A 274 0.15 9.75 9.53
CA ASN A 274 -0.55 10.79 10.28
C ASN A 274 -1.27 10.26 11.51
N TYR A 275 -1.59 8.96 11.57
CA TYR A 275 -2.33 8.36 12.68
C TYR A 275 -1.62 8.55 14.04
N ASP A 276 -0.28 8.58 14.03
CA ASP A 276 0.53 8.76 15.24
C ASP A 276 0.71 10.23 15.66
N LEU A 277 0.13 11.18 14.93
CA LEU A 277 0.30 12.61 15.19
C LEU A 277 -0.85 13.17 16.03
N PRO A 278 -0.57 13.92 17.10
CA PRO A 278 -1.57 14.29 18.10
C PRO A 278 -2.66 15.25 17.61
N ILE A 279 -2.48 15.93 16.47
CA ILE A 279 -3.50 16.80 15.85
C ILE A 279 -3.25 16.84 14.33
N VAL A 280 -4.02 16.07 13.56
CA VAL A 280 -4.03 16.13 12.09
C VAL A 280 -5.45 15.94 11.57
N ASP A 281 -5.81 16.69 10.53
CA ASP A 281 -7.09 16.51 9.86
C ASP A 281 -7.17 15.07 9.27
N PRO A 282 -8.35 14.43 9.31
CA PRO A 282 -8.55 13.11 8.72
C PRO A 282 -8.15 13.11 7.23
N ILE A 283 -7.18 12.27 6.87
CA ILE A 283 -6.80 12.11 5.47
C ILE A 283 -7.85 11.28 4.76
N LYS A 284 -8.38 11.84 3.67
CA LYS A 284 -9.21 11.08 2.73
C LYS A 284 -8.34 10.05 2.00
N ILE A 285 -8.55 8.78 2.33
CA ILE A 285 -8.01 7.66 1.54
C ILE A 285 -8.71 7.66 0.18
N TYR A 286 -7.93 7.54 -0.89
CA TYR A 286 -8.44 7.53 -2.26
C TYR A 286 -9.38 6.33 -2.51
N SER A 287 -10.42 6.54 -3.30
CA SER A 287 -11.40 5.52 -3.69
C SER A 287 -11.81 5.74 -5.14
N ASN A 288 -11.88 4.67 -5.93
CA ASN A 288 -12.47 4.68 -7.28
C ASN A 288 -13.84 3.97 -7.33
N VAL A 289 -14.39 3.64 -6.17
CA VAL A 289 -15.74 3.06 -6.04
C VAL A 289 -16.76 4.20 -5.94
N GLU A 290 -17.70 4.23 -6.87
CA GLU A 290 -18.85 5.13 -6.91
C GLU A 290 -19.91 4.71 -5.87
N ASP A 291 -20.59 5.70 -5.29
CA ASP A 291 -21.61 5.56 -4.24
C ASP A 291 -21.17 4.84 -2.94
N GLY A 292 -19.89 4.48 -2.86
CA GLY A 292 -19.31 3.74 -1.75
C GLY A 292 -17.89 4.16 -1.40
N LEU A 293 -17.15 3.21 -0.84
CA LEU A 293 -15.73 3.32 -0.52
C LEU A 293 -14.98 2.10 -1.08
N GLY A 294 -13.66 2.21 -1.20
CA GLY A 294 -12.78 1.09 -1.50
C GLY A 294 -12.02 1.28 -2.81
N ILE A 295 -11.43 0.20 -3.30
CA ILE A 295 -10.58 0.25 -4.50
C ILE A 295 -10.76 -1.01 -5.34
N ILE A 296 -10.90 -0.80 -6.64
CA ILE A 296 -10.78 -1.85 -7.65
C ILE A 296 -9.53 -1.51 -8.46
N GLY A 297 -8.46 -2.26 -8.25
CA GLY A 297 -7.15 -1.97 -8.82
C GLY A 297 -6.57 -3.16 -9.55
N GLY A 298 -5.94 -2.91 -10.70
CA GLY A 298 -5.12 -3.89 -11.42
C GLY A 298 -3.64 -3.77 -11.08
N ILE A 299 -2.94 -4.91 -11.01
CA ILE A 299 -1.49 -5.00 -10.79
C ILE A 299 -0.93 -6.14 -11.65
N SER A 300 0.09 -5.84 -12.45
CA SER A 300 0.87 -6.81 -13.21
C SER A 300 2.29 -6.87 -12.68
N VAL A 301 2.92 -8.04 -12.72
CA VAL A 301 4.18 -8.28 -12.01
C VAL A 301 5.25 -8.81 -12.98
N GLY A 302 6.30 -8.02 -13.18
CA GLY A 302 7.54 -8.50 -13.78
C GLY A 302 8.52 -8.94 -12.70
N THR A 303 9.19 -10.07 -12.87
CA THR A 303 10.14 -10.60 -11.88
C THR A 303 11.46 -11.01 -12.50
N ASP A 304 12.54 -10.74 -11.78
CA ASP A 304 13.85 -11.33 -12.01
C ASP A 304 14.51 -11.60 -10.63
N SER A 305 15.56 -12.43 -10.58
CA SER A 305 16.13 -12.84 -9.31
C SER A 305 17.62 -13.17 -9.37
N LEU A 306 18.28 -12.93 -8.24
CA LEU A 306 19.64 -13.38 -7.96
C LEU A 306 19.58 -14.64 -7.09
N VAL A 307 20.33 -15.68 -7.45
CA VAL A 307 20.38 -16.93 -6.70
C VAL A 307 21.80 -17.17 -6.20
N PHE A 308 21.92 -17.40 -4.90
CA PHE A 308 23.17 -17.71 -4.22
C PHE A 308 23.04 -19.11 -3.61
N ILE A 309 24.02 -19.96 -3.89
CA ILE A 309 24.01 -21.36 -3.44
C ILE A 309 25.23 -21.55 -2.52
N GLY A 310 24.96 -22.00 -1.31
CA GLY A 310 25.98 -22.34 -0.32
C GLY A 310 26.59 -23.70 -0.62
N SER A 311 27.78 -23.97 -0.10
CA SER A 311 28.43 -25.28 -0.26
C SER A 311 27.55 -26.42 0.28
N GLY A 312 27.47 -27.54 -0.44
CA GLY A 312 26.72 -28.72 0.00
C GLY A 312 25.19 -28.53 0.04
N TYR A 313 24.66 -27.55 -0.69
CA TYR A 313 23.24 -27.49 -1.03
C TYR A 313 23.01 -28.31 -2.31
N ASP A 314 22.44 -29.50 -2.17
CA ASP A 314 22.05 -30.40 -3.27
C ASP A 314 20.62 -30.12 -3.78
#